data_AF-A0A4Q0YIR3-F1
#
_entry.id   AF-A0A4Q0YIR3-F1
#
_cell.length_a   1.000
_cell.length_b   1.000
_cell.length_c   1.000
_cell.angle_alpha   90.00
_cell.angle_beta   90.00
_cell.angle_gamma   90.00
#
_symmetry.space_group_name_H-M   'P 1'
#
loop_
_entity.id
_entity.type
_entity.pdbx_description
1 polymer ?
#
loop_
_entity_poly.entity_id
_entity_poly.type
_entity_poly.pdbx_seq_one_letter_code
_entity_poly.pdbx_strand_id
1 'polypeptide(L)'
;MEVWQNIYSYFNPVAFNIGSIAVHWYGIMYALALLSAIFVAKWFIKHDKLPITNDLFDSYIWWAEIGVILGARLGYVLFYDTHTLYYLTHPWQIFNPFIDGVYAGISGMSYHGAFIGFLISSLLFCKKNKVSFWFLADISVLGISAAYVFGRIGNFFNQELFGRATDVPWGIYVNGVLRHPSQLYEAFLEGILVFIILFIYRKKKVFDGQLAIMYGILYSIARIVAEFFRQPDIQLGFLYGGWLTMGMLISGIFVLICIVILIFMKKRKATL
;
A
#
# COMPACT_ATOMS: atom_id res chain seq x y z
N MET A 1 31.04 2.17 -6.47
CA MET A 1 30.24 0.99 -6.05
C MET A 1 30.19 0.87 -4.52
N GLU A 2 31.29 1.10 -3.80
CA GLU A 2 31.33 0.99 -2.32
C GLU A 2 30.27 1.82 -1.58
N VAL A 3 30.05 3.08 -1.97
CA VAL A 3 29.06 3.95 -1.29
C VAL A 3 27.63 3.42 -1.43
N TRP A 4 27.26 2.93 -2.61
CA TRP A 4 25.93 2.36 -2.85
C TRP A 4 25.72 1.09 -2.03
N GLN A 5 26.69 0.17 -2.09
CA GLN A 5 26.59 -1.09 -1.36
C GLN A 5 26.54 -0.86 0.16
N ASN A 6 27.15 0.20 0.67
CA ASN A 6 27.15 0.54 2.09
C ASN A 6 26.21 1.69 2.44
N ILE A 7 25.18 1.96 1.63
CA ILE A 7 24.31 3.14 1.77
C ILE A 7 23.72 3.30 3.18
N TYR A 8 23.37 2.20 3.86
CA TYR A 8 22.81 2.23 5.22
C TYR A 8 23.82 2.60 6.30
N SER A 9 25.11 2.46 6.07
CA SER A 9 26.15 2.96 6.97
C SER A 9 26.27 4.49 6.93
N TYR A 10 25.74 5.13 5.88
CA TYR A 10 25.82 6.57 5.66
C TYR A 10 24.46 7.28 5.74
N PHE A 11 23.38 6.54 5.98
CA PHE A 11 22.02 7.07 5.94
C PHE A 11 21.32 6.96 7.29
N ASN A 12 20.86 8.10 7.81
CA ASN A 12 20.04 8.15 9.02
C ASN A 12 18.54 8.07 8.65
N PRO A 13 17.77 7.09 9.19
CA PRO A 13 16.32 7.03 9.01
C PRO A 13 15.57 8.25 9.53
N VAL A 14 16.13 8.95 10.52
CA VAL A 14 15.62 10.24 11.01
C VAL A 14 16.03 11.34 10.05
N ALA A 15 15.04 11.99 9.45
CA ALA A 15 15.25 13.09 8.52
C ALA A 15 15.71 14.36 9.26
N PHE A 16 15.01 14.71 10.34
CA PHE A 16 15.34 15.82 11.22
C PHE A 16 14.56 15.71 12.54
N ASN A 17 14.94 16.51 13.54
CA ASN A 17 14.25 16.58 14.83
C ASN A 17 13.52 17.93 14.96
N ILE A 18 12.29 17.90 15.48
CA ILE A 18 11.55 19.08 15.93
C ILE A 18 11.51 19.02 17.46
N GLY A 19 12.46 19.69 18.12
CA GLY A 19 12.65 19.54 19.56
C GLY A 19 12.99 18.09 19.92
N SER A 20 12.16 17.44 20.73
CA SER A 20 12.29 16.02 21.12
C SER A 20 11.62 15.03 20.16
N ILE A 21 10.94 15.51 19.12
CA ILE A 21 10.19 14.65 18.19
C ILE A 21 11.05 14.37 16.95
N ALA A 22 11.37 13.09 16.72
CA ALA A 22 12.10 12.64 15.55
C ALA A 22 11.17 12.46 14.34
N VAL A 23 11.41 13.23 13.27
CA VAL A 23 10.69 13.10 12.01
C VAL A 23 11.46 12.14 11.11
N HIS A 24 10.83 11.02 10.77
CA HIS A 24 11.45 9.96 9.98
C HIS A 24 11.17 10.12 8.49
N TRP A 25 12.13 9.77 7.64
CA TRP A 25 11.93 9.72 6.19
C TRP A 25 10.75 8.84 5.80
N TYR A 26 10.51 7.77 6.56
CA TYR A 26 9.37 6.88 6.37
C TYR A 26 8.03 7.63 6.40
N GLY A 27 7.81 8.46 7.43
CA GLY A 27 6.60 9.28 7.55
C GLY A 27 6.47 10.32 6.44
N ILE A 28 7.59 10.94 6.04
CA ILE A 28 7.62 11.88 4.92
C ILE A 28 7.21 11.16 3.61
N MET A 29 7.72 9.96 3.38
CA MET A 29 7.38 9.17 2.19
C MET A 29 5.90 8.77 2.18
N TYR A 30 5.29 8.45 3.33
CA TYR A 30 3.84 8.23 3.39
C TYR A 30 3.03 9.49 3.04
N ALA A 31 3.44 10.65 3.55
CA ALA A 31 2.80 11.91 3.19
C ALA A 31 2.92 12.19 1.68
N LEU A 32 4.10 11.95 1.09
CA LEU A 32 4.30 12.06 -0.36
C LEU A 32 3.49 11.03 -1.15
N ALA A 33 3.32 9.81 -0.64
CA ALA A 33 2.46 8.80 -1.25
C ALA A 33 1.02 9.30 -1.33
N LEU A 34 0.47 9.81 -0.22
CA LEU A 34 -0.90 10.35 -0.19
C LEU A 34 -1.05 11.55 -1.14
N LEU A 35 -0.15 12.54 -1.04
CA LEU A 35 -0.18 13.71 -1.90
C LEU A 35 -0.06 13.37 -3.38
N SER A 36 0.82 12.41 -3.73
CA SER A 36 0.97 11.92 -5.10
C SER A 36 -0.30 11.21 -5.58
N ALA A 37 -0.91 10.35 -4.75
CA ALA A 37 -2.14 9.66 -5.11
C ALA A 37 -3.26 10.66 -5.43
N ILE A 38 -3.44 11.66 -4.56
CA ILE A 38 -4.45 12.71 -4.73
C ILE A 38 -4.17 13.54 -5.98
N PHE A 39 -2.93 14.00 -6.16
CA PHE A 39 -2.52 14.81 -7.29
C PHE A 39 -2.76 14.09 -8.62
N VAL A 40 -2.30 12.84 -8.72
CA VAL A 40 -2.44 12.01 -9.92
C VAL A 40 -3.91 11.73 -10.21
N ALA A 41 -4.70 11.35 -9.20
CA ALA A 41 -6.13 11.11 -9.36
C ALA A 41 -6.88 12.37 -9.84
N LYS A 42 -6.62 13.53 -9.23
CA LYS A 42 -7.21 14.82 -9.66
C LYS A 42 -6.77 15.22 -11.06
N TRP A 43 -5.52 14.94 -11.43
CA TRP A 43 -5.04 15.15 -12.78
C TRP A 43 -5.87 14.34 -13.78
N PHE A 44 -6.15 13.06 -13.50
CA PHE A 44 -7.02 12.25 -14.36
C PHE A 44 -8.47 12.74 -14.37
N ILE A 45 -9.04 13.10 -13.22
CA ILE A 45 -10.40 13.66 -13.15
C ILE A 45 -10.54 14.84 -14.10
N LYS A 46 -9.59 15.78 -14.04
CA LYS A 46 -9.58 16.98 -14.89
C LYS A 46 -9.29 16.64 -16.36
N HIS A 47 -8.20 15.92 -16.62
CA HIS A 47 -7.69 15.68 -17.98
C HIS A 47 -8.60 14.75 -18.78
N ASP A 48 -9.18 13.73 -18.13
CA ASP A 48 -10.05 12.75 -18.76
C ASP A 48 -11.54 13.13 -18.64
N LYS A 49 -11.83 14.32 -18.07
CA LYS A 49 -13.18 14.89 -17.90
C LYS A 49 -14.15 13.91 -17.23
N LEU A 50 -13.68 13.28 -16.15
CA LEU A 50 -14.48 12.29 -15.43
C LEU A 50 -15.68 12.98 -14.77
N PRO A 51 -16.85 12.31 -14.70
CA PRO A 51 -18.09 12.89 -14.19
C PRO A 51 -18.12 12.94 -12.65
N ILE A 52 -17.16 13.62 -12.03
CA ILE A 52 -17.04 13.83 -10.59
C ILE A 52 -16.45 15.20 -10.28
N THR A 53 -16.99 15.87 -9.27
CA THR A 53 -16.45 17.15 -8.81
C THR A 53 -15.23 16.96 -7.91
N ASN A 54 -14.33 17.93 -7.87
CA ASN A 54 -13.19 17.90 -6.95
C ASN A 54 -13.66 17.82 -5.48
N ASP A 55 -14.71 18.56 -5.10
CA ASP A 55 -15.21 18.57 -3.73
C ASP A 55 -15.74 17.20 -3.29
N LEU A 56 -16.41 16.48 -4.18
CA LEU A 56 -16.90 15.13 -3.89
C LEU A 56 -15.74 14.14 -3.79
N PHE A 57 -14.74 14.27 -4.66
CA PHE A 57 -13.54 13.43 -4.59
C PHE A 57 -12.69 13.71 -3.34
N ASP A 58 -12.55 14.97 -2.95
CA ASP A 58 -11.87 15.37 -1.71
C ASP A 58 -12.60 14.84 -0.47
N SER A 59 -13.94 14.92 -0.49
CA SER A 59 -14.76 14.29 0.54
C SER A 59 -14.55 12.77 0.60
N TYR A 60 -14.43 12.10 -0.55
CA TYR A 60 -14.15 10.67 -0.61
C TYR A 60 -12.79 10.32 0.00
N ILE A 61 -11.74 11.10 -0.29
CA ILE A 61 -10.40 10.91 0.30
C ILE A 61 -10.48 10.95 1.83
N TRP A 62 -11.14 11.94 2.41
CA TRP A 62 -11.31 12.01 3.86
C TRP A 62 -12.02 10.79 4.43
N TRP A 63 -13.08 10.31 3.78
CA TRP A 63 -13.75 9.09 4.18
C TRP A 63 -12.82 7.88 4.12
N ALA A 64 -12.10 7.71 3.02
CA ALA A 64 -11.18 6.60 2.82
C ALA A 64 -10.06 6.60 3.88
N GLU A 65 -9.39 7.74 4.10
CA GLU A 65 -8.30 7.88 5.08
C GLU A 65 -8.77 7.65 6.52
N ILE A 66 -9.92 8.21 6.91
CA ILE A 66 -10.49 7.96 8.24
C ILE A 66 -10.81 6.47 8.41
N GLY A 67 -11.38 5.84 7.38
CA GLY A 67 -11.64 4.40 7.37
C GLY A 67 -10.38 3.57 7.52
N VAL A 68 -9.32 3.91 6.79
CA VAL A 68 -8.00 3.27 6.86
C VAL A 68 -7.41 3.40 8.26
N ILE A 69 -7.34 4.60 8.82
CA ILE A 69 -6.70 4.86 10.12
C ILE A 69 -7.47 4.17 11.25
N LEU A 70 -8.79 4.37 11.31
CA LEU A 70 -9.62 3.75 12.35
C LEU A 70 -9.63 2.22 12.21
N GLY A 71 -9.79 1.72 10.99
CA GLY A 71 -9.76 0.29 10.70
C GLY A 71 -8.43 -0.33 11.09
N ALA A 72 -7.31 0.30 10.73
CA ALA A 72 -5.97 -0.17 11.06
C ALA A 72 -5.78 -0.26 12.57
N ARG A 73 -6.19 0.78 13.31
CA ARG A 73 -5.98 0.82 14.76
C ARG A 73 -6.88 -0.16 15.50
N LEU A 74 -8.17 -0.19 15.16
CA LEU A 74 -9.12 -1.12 15.77
C LEU A 74 -8.80 -2.57 15.40
N GLY A 75 -8.41 -2.83 14.15
CA GLY A 75 -7.99 -4.16 13.73
C GLY A 75 -6.72 -4.64 14.46
N TYR A 76 -5.80 -3.73 14.82
CA TYR A 76 -4.65 -4.09 15.65
C TYR A 76 -5.11 -4.53 17.05
N VAL A 77 -5.91 -3.69 17.70
CA VAL A 77 -6.42 -3.92 19.06
C VAL A 77 -7.24 -5.22 19.15
N LEU A 78 -8.01 -5.55 18.11
CA LEU A 78 -8.88 -6.72 18.10
C LEU A 78 -8.17 -8.03 17.71
N PHE A 79 -7.18 -7.98 16.82
CA PHE A 79 -6.58 -9.20 16.26
C PHE A 79 -5.17 -9.51 16.76
N TYR A 80 -4.45 -8.52 17.27
CA TYR A 80 -3.02 -8.66 17.58
C TYR A 80 -2.66 -8.26 19.01
N ASP A 81 -3.37 -7.31 19.61
CA ASP A 81 -3.08 -6.90 20.98
C ASP A 81 -3.56 -7.95 21.99
N THR A 82 -2.67 -8.41 22.87
CA THR A 82 -3.01 -9.42 23.89
C THR A 82 -3.86 -8.86 25.03
N HIS A 83 -4.00 -7.54 25.13
CA HIS A 83 -4.73 -6.85 26.20
C HIS A 83 -6.03 -6.20 25.68
N THR A 84 -6.68 -6.76 24.66
CA THR A 84 -7.91 -6.19 24.07
C THR A 84 -8.98 -5.82 25.11
N LEU A 85 -9.15 -6.63 26.18
CA LEU A 85 -10.15 -6.39 27.23
C LEU A 85 -9.89 -5.11 28.05
N TYR A 86 -8.64 -4.65 28.14
CA TYR A 86 -8.26 -3.42 28.85
C TYR A 86 -8.95 -2.19 28.23
N TYR A 87 -9.13 -2.19 26.91
CA TYR A 87 -9.73 -1.06 26.20
C TYR A 87 -11.23 -0.90 26.45
N LEU A 88 -11.91 -1.92 26.99
CA LEU A 88 -13.33 -1.80 27.37
C LEU A 88 -13.52 -0.84 28.55
N THR A 89 -12.58 -0.84 29.50
CA THR A 89 -12.61 0.05 30.66
C THR A 89 -11.86 1.36 30.40
N HIS A 90 -10.96 1.38 29.41
CA HIS A 90 -10.15 2.56 29.05
C HIS A 90 -10.16 2.83 27.53
N PRO A 91 -11.32 3.15 26.93
CA PRO A 91 -11.45 3.27 25.47
C PRO A 91 -10.53 4.31 24.84
N TRP A 92 -10.21 5.40 25.56
CA TRP A 92 -9.30 6.43 25.09
C TRP A 92 -7.87 5.92 24.85
N GLN A 93 -7.48 4.81 25.50
CA GLN A 93 -6.17 4.20 25.31
C GLN A 93 -5.98 3.60 23.90
N ILE A 94 -7.07 3.35 23.17
CA ILE A 94 -6.99 2.94 21.77
C ILE A 94 -6.22 3.99 20.97
N PHE A 95 -6.40 5.28 21.22
CA PHE A 95 -5.77 6.35 20.45
C PHE A 95 -4.65 7.07 21.22
N ASN A 96 -4.19 6.51 22.34
CA ASN A 96 -3.14 7.12 23.14
C ASN A 96 -1.78 7.07 22.39
N PRO A 97 -1.15 8.22 22.08
CA PRO A 97 0.14 8.27 21.39
C PRO A 97 1.35 8.24 22.34
N PHE A 98 1.12 8.05 23.65
CA PHE A 98 2.17 8.05 24.67
C PHE A 98 2.42 6.65 25.20
N ILE A 99 3.71 6.29 25.32
CA ILE A 99 4.18 5.07 25.97
C ILE A 99 5.08 5.52 27.13
N ASP A 100 4.73 5.13 28.36
CA ASP A 100 5.45 5.51 29.58
C ASP A 100 5.68 7.03 29.74
N GLY A 101 4.72 7.84 29.27
CA GLY A 101 4.77 9.31 29.31
C GLY A 101 5.61 9.95 28.20
N VAL A 102 6.23 9.16 27.31
CA VAL A 102 6.99 9.65 26.15
C VAL A 102 6.11 9.58 24.91
N TYR A 103 6.10 10.65 24.12
CA TYR A 103 5.38 10.68 22.84
C TYR A 103 6.04 9.70 21.87
N ALA A 104 5.34 8.61 21.54
CA ALA A 104 5.78 7.60 20.59
C ALA A 104 4.93 7.61 19.30
N GLY A 105 3.87 8.43 19.27
CA GLY A 105 2.86 8.39 18.23
C GLY A 105 1.92 7.20 18.38
N ILE A 106 0.98 7.04 17.45
CA ILE A 106 0.07 5.90 17.43
C ILE A 106 0.78 4.71 16.81
N SER A 107 1.24 3.78 17.65
CA SER A 107 1.85 2.52 17.24
C SER A 107 0.80 1.39 17.17
N GLY A 108 1.16 0.25 16.58
CA GLY A 108 0.25 -0.91 16.47
C GLY A 108 -0.89 -0.67 15.47
N MET A 109 -0.61 -0.91 14.19
CA MET A 109 -1.54 -0.74 13.07
C MET A 109 -1.68 -2.05 12.30
N SER A 110 -2.91 -2.47 12.02
CA SER A 110 -3.22 -3.69 11.28
C SER A 110 -3.50 -3.41 9.81
N TYR A 111 -2.76 -4.05 8.92
CA TYR A 111 -3.03 -3.96 7.47
C TYR A 111 -4.42 -4.50 7.11
N HIS A 112 -4.83 -5.65 7.68
CA HIS A 112 -6.15 -6.23 7.45
C HIS A 112 -7.27 -5.31 7.96
N GLY A 113 -7.07 -4.72 9.14
CA GLY A 113 -7.98 -3.73 9.70
C GLY A 113 -8.10 -2.50 8.79
N ALA A 114 -6.97 -2.00 8.28
CA ALA A 114 -6.93 -0.86 7.36
C ALA A 114 -7.76 -1.13 6.09
N PHE A 115 -7.59 -2.32 5.51
CA PHE A 115 -8.31 -2.73 4.30
C PHE A 115 -9.82 -2.86 4.54
N ILE A 116 -10.23 -3.46 5.66
CA ILE A 116 -11.66 -3.58 6.04
C ILE A 116 -12.25 -2.19 6.27
N GLY A 117 -11.56 -1.33 7.01
CA GLY A 117 -12.00 0.03 7.29
C GLY A 117 -12.14 0.88 6.01
N PHE A 118 -11.18 0.76 5.09
CA PHE A 118 -11.25 1.35 3.75
C PHE A 118 -12.48 0.89 2.98
N LEU A 119 -12.75 -0.42 2.94
CA LEU A 119 -13.90 -0.98 2.22
C LEU A 119 -15.22 -0.48 2.81
N ILE A 120 -15.38 -0.56 4.13
CA ILE A 120 -16.60 -0.10 4.82
C ILE A 120 -16.83 1.38 4.53
N SER A 121 -15.82 2.22 4.73
CA SER A 121 -15.94 3.67 4.53
C SER A 121 -16.24 4.01 3.07
N SER A 122 -15.56 3.37 2.12
CA SER A 122 -15.80 3.57 0.69
C SER A 122 -17.22 3.17 0.29
N LEU A 123 -17.72 2.02 0.76
CA LEU A 123 -19.08 1.56 0.47
C LEU A 123 -20.15 2.49 1.08
N LEU A 124 -19.93 2.97 2.31
CA LEU A 124 -20.82 3.93 2.96
C LEU A 124 -20.84 5.27 2.22
N PHE A 125 -19.68 5.77 1.79
CA PHE A 125 -19.57 6.99 1.00
C PHE A 125 -20.31 6.85 -0.33
N CYS A 126 -20.10 5.74 -1.05
CA CYS A 126 -20.76 5.45 -2.32
C CYS A 126 -22.28 5.40 -2.16
N LYS A 127 -22.77 4.72 -1.12
CA LYS A 127 -24.21 4.64 -0.81
C LYS A 127 -24.79 6.02 -0.49
N LYS A 128 -24.11 6.81 0.33
CA LYS A 128 -24.56 8.15 0.72
C LYS A 128 -24.64 9.11 -0.45
N ASN A 129 -23.63 9.10 -1.33
CA ASN A 129 -23.50 10.07 -2.42
C ASN A 129 -24.02 9.55 -3.77
N LYS A 130 -24.57 8.32 -3.81
CA LYS A 130 -25.08 7.66 -5.02
C LYS A 130 -24.03 7.59 -6.14
N VAL A 131 -22.77 7.36 -5.77
CA VAL A 131 -21.65 7.16 -6.70
C VAL A 131 -21.28 5.68 -6.74
N SER A 132 -20.92 5.18 -7.92
CA SER A 132 -20.45 3.80 -8.08
C SER A 132 -19.13 3.58 -7.36
N PHE A 133 -19.06 2.55 -6.51
CA PHE A 133 -17.81 2.11 -5.88
C PHE A 133 -16.75 1.77 -6.91
N TRP A 134 -17.13 1.07 -7.97
CA TRP A 134 -16.22 0.66 -9.04
C TRP A 134 -15.67 1.86 -9.83
N PHE A 135 -16.46 2.91 -9.97
CA PHE A 135 -16.03 4.15 -10.59
C PHE A 135 -14.96 4.85 -9.73
N LEU A 136 -15.20 4.99 -8.42
CA LEU A 136 -14.21 5.56 -7.50
C LEU A 136 -12.96 4.68 -7.40
N ALA A 137 -13.12 3.36 -7.37
CA ALA A 137 -12.01 2.42 -7.33
C ALA A 137 -11.07 2.60 -8.55
N ASP A 138 -11.62 2.77 -9.76
CA ASP A 138 -10.82 3.03 -10.96
C ASP A 138 -9.99 4.32 -10.85
N ILE A 139 -10.56 5.38 -10.28
CA ILE A 139 -9.85 6.65 -10.06
C ILE A 139 -8.75 6.45 -8.99
N SER A 140 -9.09 5.76 -7.91
CA SER A 140 -8.18 5.51 -6.79
C SER A 140 -6.97 4.70 -7.21
N VAL A 141 -7.13 3.60 -7.96
CA VAL A 141 -5.98 2.75 -8.33
C VAL A 141 -4.98 3.43 -9.26
N LEU A 142 -5.41 4.42 -10.04
CA LEU A 142 -4.51 5.24 -10.84
C LEU A 142 -3.62 6.12 -9.95
N GLY A 143 -4.18 6.70 -8.88
CA GLY A 143 -3.40 7.42 -7.87
C GLY A 143 -2.51 6.50 -7.04
N ILE A 144 -3.06 5.39 -6.55
CA ILE A 144 -2.39 4.42 -5.67
C ILE A 144 -1.18 3.80 -6.38
N SER A 145 -1.31 3.39 -7.64
CA SER A 145 -0.19 2.79 -8.38
C SER A 145 0.99 3.74 -8.52
N ALA A 146 0.76 5.03 -8.77
CA ALA A 146 1.83 6.03 -8.76
C ALA A 146 2.42 6.24 -7.35
N ALA A 147 1.56 6.31 -6.34
CA ALA A 147 1.95 6.54 -4.95
C ALA A 147 2.73 5.38 -4.32
N TYR A 148 2.52 4.15 -4.81
CA TYR A 148 3.14 2.93 -4.26
C TYR A 148 4.66 3.00 -4.19
N VAL A 149 5.27 3.71 -5.15
CA VAL A 149 6.71 3.98 -5.23
C VAL A 149 7.23 4.60 -3.93
N PHE A 150 6.53 5.60 -3.40
CA PHE A 150 6.95 6.29 -2.18
C PHE A 150 6.89 5.37 -0.96
N GLY A 151 5.88 4.51 -0.86
CA GLY A 151 5.80 3.52 0.24
C GLY A 151 7.04 2.61 0.26
N ARG A 152 7.41 2.07 -0.91
CA ARG A 152 8.58 1.20 -1.05
C ARG A 152 9.91 1.94 -0.84
N ILE A 153 10.04 3.18 -1.31
CA ILE A 153 11.19 4.04 -1.00
C ILE A 153 11.24 4.34 0.51
N GLY A 154 10.09 4.50 1.14
CA GLY A 154 9.96 4.59 2.60
C GLY A 154 10.57 3.36 3.27
N ASN A 155 10.18 2.16 2.86
CA ASN A 155 10.75 0.92 3.42
C ASN A 155 12.28 0.85 3.22
N PHE A 156 12.76 1.31 2.06
CA PHE A 156 14.19 1.41 1.78
C PHE A 156 14.90 2.35 2.76
N PHE A 157 14.37 3.55 3.02
CA PHE A 157 14.92 4.49 4.00
C PHE A 157 14.78 4.01 5.45
N ASN A 158 13.72 3.26 5.76
CA ASN A 158 13.52 2.64 7.06
C ASN A 158 14.38 1.38 7.26
N GLN A 159 15.16 0.98 6.25
CA GLN A 159 16.07 -0.17 6.28
C GLN A 159 15.36 -1.51 6.56
N GLU A 160 14.14 -1.67 6.06
CA GLU A 160 13.30 -2.85 6.28
C GLU A 160 12.86 -3.51 4.97
N LEU A 161 12.40 -4.76 5.05
CA LEU A 161 11.91 -5.55 3.90
C LEU A 161 12.93 -5.71 2.75
N PHE A 162 14.21 -5.80 3.11
CA PHE A 162 15.30 -6.08 2.17
C PHE A 162 15.22 -7.50 1.58
N GLY A 163 15.99 -7.71 0.52
CA GLY A 163 15.93 -8.94 -0.27
C GLY A 163 16.78 -10.08 0.27
N ARG A 164 16.78 -11.16 -0.50
CA ARG A 164 17.63 -12.34 -0.27
C ARG A 164 19.10 -11.98 -0.47
N ALA A 165 19.98 -12.81 0.10
CA ALA A 165 21.42 -12.72 -0.16
C ALA A 165 21.69 -12.83 -1.67
N THR A 166 22.68 -12.07 -2.15
CA THR A 166 22.96 -11.96 -3.58
C THR A 166 24.42 -11.59 -3.84
N ASP A 167 24.86 -11.87 -5.07
CA ASP A 167 26.19 -11.53 -5.57
C ASP A 167 26.15 -10.45 -6.67
N VAL A 168 24.97 -9.88 -6.95
CA VAL A 168 24.83 -8.84 -7.99
C VAL A 168 25.53 -7.53 -7.57
N PRO A 169 26.16 -6.80 -8.51
CA PRO A 169 27.00 -5.64 -8.18
C PRO A 169 26.21 -4.46 -7.58
N TRP A 170 24.90 -4.39 -7.79
CA TRP A 170 24.01 -3.37 -7.22
C TRP A 170 23.32 -3.81 -5.92
N GLY A 171 23.77 -4.90 -5.28
CA GLY A 171 23.32 -5.27 -3.94
C GLY A 171 23.63 -4.19 -2.89
N ILE A 172 23.01 -4.30 -1.72
CA ILE A 172 23.29 -3.46 -0.54
C ILE A 172 23.61 -4.35 0.66
N TYR A 173 24.56 -3.93 1.50
CA TYR A 173 24.91 -4.62 2.73
C TYR A 173 23.88 -4.35 3.81
N VAL A 174 23.36 -5.43 4.37
CA VAL A 174 22.50 -5.41 5.56
C VAL A 174 23.07 -6.42 6.53
N ASN A 175 23.49 -5.96 7.71
CA ASN A 175 24.10 -6.79 8.75
C ASN A 175 25.26 -7.66 8.22
N GLY A 176 26.14 -7.07 7.38
CA GLY A 176 27.31 -7.74 6.81
C GLY A 176 27.02 -8.67 5.62
N VAL A 177 25.77 -8.83 5.20
CA VAL A 177 25.40 -9.68 4.06
C VAL A 177 24.96 -8.80 2.88
N LEU A 178 25.54 -9.05 1.70
CA LEU A 178 25.10 -8.39 0.46
C LEU A 178 23.74 -8.93 0.04
N ARG A 179 22.75 -8.05 -0.09
CA ARG A 179 21.35 -8.40 -0.36
C ARG A 179 20.78 -7.59 -1.51
N HIS A 180 19.77 -8.15 -2.17
CA HIS A 180 19.01 -7.40 -3.14
C HIS A 180 18.28 -6.22 -2.44
N PRO A 181 18.34 -4.98 -2.97
CA PRO A 181 17.46 -3.89 -2.56
C PRO A 181 16.03 -4.13 -3.10
N SER A 182 15.36 -5.19 -2.64
CA SER A 182 14.05 -5.63 -3.15
C SER A 182 12.99 -4.55 -3.06
N GLN A 183 13.08 -3.64 -2.10
CA GLN A 183 12.17 -2.50 -1.98
C GLN A 183 12.18 -1.65 -3.26
N LEU A 184 13.35 -1.45 -3.89
CA LEU A 184 13.46 -0.68 -5.13
C LEU A 184 12.93 -1.47 -6.34
N TYR A 185 13.06 -2.80 -6.31
CA TYR A 185 12.45 -3.65 -7.33
C TYR A 185 10.93 -3.61 -7.22
N GLU A 186 10.38 -3.68 -6.01
CA GLU A 186 8.95 -3.53 -5.73
C GLU A 186 8.46 -2.14 -6.13
N ALA A 187 9.21 -1.07 -5.81
CA ALA A 187 8.87 0.30 -6.21
C ALA A 187 8.72 0.42 -7.74
N PHE A 188 9.64 -0.21 -8.48
CA PHE A 188 9.59 -0.23 -9.94
C PHE A 188 8.46 -1.13 -10.47
N LEU A 189 8.40 -2.40 -10.04
CA LEU A 189 7.49 -3.40 -10.57
C LEU A 189 6.04 -3.13 -10.17
N GLU A 190 5.77 -2.95 -8.88
CA GLU A 190 4.42 -2.81 -8.33
C GLU A 190 3.92 -1.36 -8.39
N GLY A 191 4.83 -0.38 -8.44
CA GLY A 191 4.50 1.03 -8.60
C GLY A 191 4.60 1.51 -10.06
N ILE A 192 5.82 1.83 -10.51
CA ILE A 192 6.07 2.51 -11.80
C ILE A 192 5.48 1.72 -12.98
N LEU A 193 5.80 0.43 -13.09
CA LEU A 193 5.40 -0.42 -14.21
C LEU A 193 3.87 -0.60 -14.25
N VAL A 194 3.25 -0.93 -13.11
CA VAL A 194 1.79 -1.03 -13.00
C VAL A 194 1.12 0.30 -13.37
N PHE A 195 1.63 1.43 -12.84
CA PHE A 195 1.11 2.75 -13.15
C PHE A 195 1.20 3.06 -14.65
N ILE A 196 2.33 2.80 -15.31
CA ILE A 196 2.49 3.04 -16.76
C ILE A 196 1.48 2.22 -17.56
N ILE A 197 1.31 0.93 -17.22
CA ILE A 197 0.35 0.05 -17.91
C ILE A 197 -1.08 0.59 -17.75
N LEU A 198 -1.48 0.94 -16.52
CA LEU A 198 -2.82 1.48 -16.24
C LEU A 198 -3.01 2.86 -16.88
N PHE A 199 -2.00 3.72 -16.83
CA PHE A 199 -1.99 5.02 -17.48
C PHE A 199 -2.29 4.85 -18.96
N ILE A 200 -1.54 4.02 -19.68
CA ILE A 200 -1.76 3.80 -21.12
C ILE A 200 -3.13 3.18 -21.37
N TYR A 201 -3.56 2.22 -20.54
CA TYR A 201 -4.81 1.49 -20.75
C TYR A 201 -6.06 2.29 -20.40
N ARG A 202 -6.00 3.29 -19.51
CA ARG A 202 -7.19 3.99 -18.98
C ARG A 202 -8.14 4.51 -20.05
N LYS A 203 -7.61 4.94 -21.20
CA LYS A 203 -8.40 5.45 -22.34
C LYS A 203 -9.18 4.36 -23.08
N LYS A 204 -8.83 3.10 -22.88
CA LYS A 204 -9.49 1.91 -23.40
C LYS A 204 -10.46 1.28 -22.39
N LYS A 205 -10.65 1.90 -21.21
CA LYS A 205 -11.62 1.44 -20.21
C LYS A 205 -13.01 1.38 -20.84
N VAL A 206 -13.67 0.25 -20.63
CA VAL A 206 -14.99 -0.06 -21.19
C VAL A 206 -16.08 -0.01 -20.11
N PHE A 207 -15.77 -0.31 -18.85
CA PHE A 207 -16.74 -0.30 -17.76
C PHE A 207 -16.09 0.09 -16.43
N ASP A 208 -16.89 0.58 -15.49
CA ASP A 208 -16.44 0.94 -14.14
C ASP A 208 -15.94 -0.28 -13.37
N GLY A 209 -14.76 -0.17 -12.79
CA GLY A 209 -14.05 -1.22 -12.05
C GLY A 209 -12.99 -1.94 -12.88
N GLN A 210 -12.95 -1.71 -14.20
CA GLN A 210 -12.00 -2.41 -15.06
C GLN A 210 -10.54 -2.08 -14.71
N LEU A 211 -10.23 -0.81 -14.39
CA LEU A 211 -8.87 -0.42 -14.01
C LEU A 211 -8.52 -0.95 -12.63
N ALA A 212 -9.46 -0.96 -11.68
CA ALA A 212 -9.27 -1.53 -10.36
C ALA A 212 -8.98 -3.03 -10.41
N ILE A 213 -9.70 -3.77 -11.25
CA ILE A 213 -9.48 -5.21 -11.46
C ILE A 213 -8.13 -5.45 -12.15
N MET A 214 -7.81 -4.65 -13.17
CA MET A 214 -6.51 -4.73 -13.83
C MET A 214 -5.36 -4.40 -12.87
N TYR A 215 -5.51 -3.40 -12.01
CA TYR A 215 -4.53 -3.12 -10.95
C TYR A 215 -4.32 -4.35 -10.08
N GLY A 216 -5.38 -5.00 -9.60
CA GLY A 216 -5.27 -6.22 -8.80
C GLY A 216 -4.49 -7.33 -9.51
N ILE A 217 -4.76 -7.59 -10.79
CA ILE A 217 -4.03 -8.59 -11.58
C ILE A 217 -2.57 -8.19 -11.76
N LEU A 218 -2.32 -6.96 -12.22
CA LEU A 218 -0.97 -6.48 -12.55
C LEU A 218 -0.09 -6.40 -11.29
N TYR A 219 -0.62 -5.85 -10.20
CA TYR A 219 0.04 -5.79 -8.90
C TYR A 219 0.40 -7.19 -8.41
N SER A 220 -0.54 -8.14 -8.43
CA SER A 220 -0.27 -9.48 -7.94
C SER A 220 0.76 -10.24 -8.79
N ILE A 221 0.76 -10.05 -10.11
CA ILE A 221 1.82 -10.61 -10.97
C ILE A 221 3.18 -9.96 -10.64
N ALA A 222 3.23 -8.63 -10.56
CA ALA A 222 4.43 -7.89 -10.18
C ALA A 222 4.96 -8.35 -8.80
N ARG A 223 4.05 -8.59 -7.85
CA ARG A 223 4.36 -9.09 -6.52
C ARG A 223 4.99 -10.47 -6.55
N ILE A 224 4.43 -11.40 -7.32
CA ILE A 224 5.01 -12.75 -7.48
C ILE A 224 6.42 -12.65 -8.04
N VAL A 225 6.67 -11.78 -9.02
CA VAL A 225 8.01 -11.55 -9.58
C VAL A 225 8.96 -10.97 -8.53
N ALA A 226 8.53 -9.96 -7.78
CA ALA A 226 9.33 -9.33 -6.73
C ALA A 226 9.68 -10.30 -5.59
N GLU A 227 8.78 -11.21 -5.24
CA GLU A 227 8.97 -12.21 -4.17
C GLU A 227 10.14 -13.17 -4.44
N PHE A 228 10.57 -13.38 -5.70
CA PHE A 228 11.78 -14.16 -5.99
C PHE A 228 13.06 -13.49 -5.45
N PHE A 229 13.06 -12.16 -5.33
CA PHE A 229 14.19 -11.38 -4.82
C PHE A 229 14.03 -11.02 -3.34
N ARG A 230 12.79 -11.01 -2.83
CA ARG A 230 12.48 -10.60 -1.46
C ARG A 230 12.83 -11.69 -0.45
N GLN A 231 13.36 -11.31 0.70
CA GLN A 231 13.51 -12.21 1.84
C GLN A 231 12.14 -12.38 2.52
N PRO A 232 11.63 -13.62 2.71
CA PRO A 232 10.40 -13.83 3.47
C PRO A 232 10.53 -13.36 4.92
N ASP A 233 9.42 -12.93 5.50
CA ASP A 233 9.37 -12.50 6.90
C ASP A 233 9.76 -13.68 7.80
N ILE A 234 10.55 -13.40 8.84
CA ILE A 234 11.18 -14.42 9.69
C ILE A 234 10.14 -15.38 10.29
N GLN A 235 8.97 -14.88 10.65
CA GLN A 235 7.89 -15.65 11.28
C GLN A 235 7.24 -16.67 10.33
N LEU A 236 7.27 -16.41 9.02
CA LEU A 236 6.60 -17.24 8.00
C LEU A 236 7.59 -18.11 7.24
N GLY A 237 8.77 -17.57 6.92
CA GLY A 237 9.78 -18.25 6.13
C GLY A 237 9.25 -18.66 4.74
N PHE A 238 9.84 -19.72 4.20
CA PHE A 238 9.36 -20.36 2.97
C PHE A 238 8.30 -21.40 3.29
N LEU A 239 7.18 -21.36 2.58
CA LEU A 239 6.06 -22.28 2.78
C LEU A 239 6.34 -23.66 2.19
N TYR A 240 6.99 -23.69 1.03
CA TYR A 240 7.24 -24.93 0.31
C TYR A 240 8.46 -24.83 -0.59
N GLY A 241 9.29 -25.88 -0.58
CA GLY A 241 10.39 -26.08 -1.55
C GLY A 241 11.46 -24.99 -1.60
N GLY A 242 11.55 -24.10 -0.60
CA GLY A 242 12.53 -23.00 -0.59
C GLY A 242 12.27 -21.89 -1.61
N TRP A 243 11.09 -21.85 -2.24
CA TRP A 243 10.75 -20.82 -3.24
C TRP A 243 9.40 -20.16 -2.98
N LEU A 244 8.41 -20.92 -2.47
CA LEU A 244 7.06 -20.42 -2.27
C LEU A 244 6.99 -19.56 -1.00
N THR A 245 6.51 -18.33 -1.14
CA THR A 245 6.30 -17.39 -0.03
C THR A 245 4.80 -17.11 0.19
N MET A 246 4.44 -16.58 1.37
CA MET A 246 3.07 -16.12 1.63
C MET A 246 2.62 -15.04 0.64
N GLY A 247 3.53 -14.15 0.25
CA GLY A 247 3.26 -13.12 -0.76
C GLY A 247 2.86 -13.71 -2.11
N MET A 248 3.56 -14.76 -2.55
CA MET A 248 3.22 -15.49 -3.79
C MET A 248 1.85 -16.17 -3.69
N LEU A 249 1.58 -16.87 -2.59
CA LEU A 249 0.33 -17.60 -2.39
C LEU A 249 -0.88 -16.64 -2.41
N ILE A 250 -0.84 -15.57 -1.62
CA ILE A 250 -1.91 -14.58 -1.54
C ILE A 250 -2.10 -13.90 -2.89
N SER A 251 -1.01 -13.53 -3.56
CA SER A 251 -1.07 -12.91 -4.89
C SER A 251 -1.68 -13.84 -5.93
N GLY A 252 -1.33 -15.13 -5.91
CA GLY A 252 -1.93 -16.13 -6.81
C GLY A 252 -3.44 -16.25 -6.63
N ILE A 253 -3.91 -16.33 -5.39
CA ILE A 253 -5.35 -16.35 -5.07
C ILE A 253 -6.02 -15.07 -5.56
N PHE A 254 -5.40 -13.91 -5.33
CA PHE A 254 -5.97 -12.62 -5.71
C PHE A 254 -6.07 -12.43 -7.23
N VAL A 255 -5.07 -12.89 -8.01
CA VAL A 255 -5.16 -12.92 -9.47
C VAL A 255 -6.39 -13.71 -9.93
N LEU A 256 -6.61 -14.90 -9.37
CA LEU A 256 -7.76 -15.74 -9.73
C LEU A 256 -9.08 -15.03 -9.44
N ILE A 257 -9.21 -14.42 -8.26
CA ILE A 257 -10.40 -13.62 -7.88
C ILE A 257 -10.62 -12.49 -8.89
N CYS A 258 -9.58 -11.70 -9.20
CA CYS A 258 -9.70 -10.60 -10.14
C CYS A 258 -10.07 -11.06 -11.56
N ILE A 259 -9.54 -12.20 -12.03
CA ILE A 259 -9.91 -12.78 -13.34
C ILE A 259 -11.39 -13.19 -13.35
N VAL A 260 -11.87 -13.85 -12.29
CA VAL A 260 -13.28 -14.25 -12.17
C VAL A 260 -14.19 -13.02 -12.20
N ILE A 261 -13.85 -11.98 -11.43
CA ILE A 261 -14.61 -10.71 -11.41
C ILE A 261 -14.58 -10.06 -12.81
N LEU A 262 -13.42 -10.03 -13.49
CA LEU A 262 -13.26 -9.46 -14.82
C LEU A 262 -14.19 -10.14 -15.84
N ILE A 263 -14.22 -11.48 -15.85
CA ILE A 263 -15.06 -12.28 -16.75
C ILE A 263 -16.54 -12.00 -16.46
N PHE A 264 -16.94 -11.99 -15.18
CA PHE A 264 -18.30 -11.73 -14.77
C PHE A 264 -18.78 -10.33 -15.19
N MET A 265 -17.97 -9.29 -14.95
CA MET A 265 -18.32 -7.91 -15.30
C MET A 265 -18.39 -7.69 -16.80
N LYS A 266 -17.50 -8.32 -17.59
CA LYS A 266 -17.58 -8.29 -19.05
C LYS A 266 -18.87 -8.93 -19.57
N LYS A 267 -19.27 -10.08 -19.02
CA LYS A 267 -20.53 -10.75 -19.39
C LYS A 267 -21.75 -9.90 -19.07
N ARG A 268 -21.80 -9.31 -17.87
CA ARG A 268 -22.90 -8.44 -17.44
C ARG A 268 -23.06 -7.22 -18.35
N LYS A 269 -21.96 -6.66 -18.85
CA LYS A 269 -22.02 -5.57 -19.83
C LYS A 269 -22.52 -6.03 -21.19
N ALA A 270 -22.11 -7.21 -21.66
CA ALA A 270 -22.57 -7.73 -22.95
C ALA A 270 -24.08 -8.01 -22.99
N THR A 271 -24.72 -8.18 -21.83
CA THR A 271 -26.16 -8.41 -21.68
C THR A 271 -27.00 -7.13 -21.46
N LEU A 272 -26.36 -5.96 -21.33
CA LEU A 272 -27.02 -4.66 -21.14
C LEU A 272 -26.86 -3.79 -22.39
#